data_AF-A0A1L3SXI3-F1
#
_entry.id   AF-A0A1L3SXI3-F1
#
_cell.length_a   1.000
_cell.length_b   1.000
_cell.length_c   1.000
_cell.angle_alpha   90.00
_cell.angle_beta   90.00
_cell.angle_gamma   90.00
#
_symmetry.space_group_name_H-M   'P 1'
#
loop_
_entity.id
_entity.type
_entity.pdbx_description
1 polymer ?
#
loop_
_entity_poly.entity_id
_entity_poly.type
_entity_poly.pdbx_seq_one_letter_code
_entity_poly.pdbx_strand_id
1 'polypeptide(L)'
;MNTTAITALANLLTNIPSKYDTGFNMEWYSVETEPNPEVKENVGHQCGTVSCIAGWAAQFLNFDGTLRDTPRKESQMVEEFGIDHPTYAPEPIVAAKLLGLDELDAETLFEPMNYGPAIHLEWDEVTPRQAAKVLRHLAKTGEVEWEVAFR
;
A
#
# COMPACT_ATOMS: atom_id res chain seq x y z
N MET A 1 8.40 -11.50 -7.52
CA MET A 1 6.99 -11.04 -7.47
C MET A 1 6.08 -12.19 -7.05
N ASN A 2 5.14 -11.94 -6.14
CA ASN A 2 4.17 -12.89 -5.60
C ASN A 2 2.75 -12.55 -6.12
N THR A 3 2.41 -13.05 -7.31
CA THR A 3 1.15 -12.73 -7.98
C THR A 3 -0.09 -13.20 -7.21
N THR A 4 0.01 -14.26 -6.41
CA THR A 4 -1.03 -14.70 -5.47
C THR A 4 -1.34 -13.60 -4.45
N ALA A 5 -0.31 -13.09 -3.76
CA ALA A 5 -0.45 -12.04 -2.76
C ALA A 5 -1.00 -10.74 -3.36
N ILE A 6 -0.48 -10.32 -4.52
CA ILE A 6 -0.93 -9.11 -5.24
C ILE A 6 -2.41 -9.24 -5.63
N THR A 7 -2.82 -10.40 -6.13
CA THR A 7 -4.23 -10.66 -6.52
C THR A 7 -5.15 -10.70 -5.30
N ALA A 8 -4.72 -11.35 -4.20
CA ALA A 8 -5.46 -11.39 -2.95
C ALA A 8 -5.68 -9.99 -2.36
N LEU A 9 -4.62 -9.18 -2.34
CA LEU A 9 -4.66 -7.79 -1.89
C LEU A 9 -5.56 -6.92 -2.78
N ALA A 10 -5.47 -7.04 -4.12
CA ALA A 10 -6.35 -6.30 -5.04
C ALA A 10 -7.84 -6.63 -4.79
N ASN A 11 -8.15 -7.89 -4.50
CA ASN A 11 -9.51 -8.31 -4.16
C ASN A 11 -9.95 -7.80 -2.79
N LEU A 12 -9.06 -7.74 -1.79
CA LEU A 12 -9.34 -7.09 -0.51
C LEU A 12 -9.66 -5.61 -0.69
N LEU A 13 -8.78 -4.84 -1.34
CA LEU A 13 -8.94 -3.40 -1.56
C LEU A 13 -10.22 -3.05 -2.36
N THR A 14 -10.61 -3.91 -3.30
CA THR A 14 -11.87 -3.73 -4.08
C THR A 14 -13.13 -3.76 -3.19
N ASN A 15 -13.08 -4.52 -2.09
CA ASN A 15 -14.23 -4.74 -1.20
C ASN A 15 -14.22 -3.83 0.03
N ILE A 16 -13.22 -2.95 0.19
CA ILE A 16 -13.23 -1.92 1.25
C ILE A 16 -14.42 -0.99 1.02
N PRO A 17 -15.30 -0.77 2.03
CA PRO A 17 -16.41 0.16 1.92
C PRO A 17 -15.92 1.62 1.76
N SER A 18 -15.84 2.12 0.53
CA SER A 18 -15.63 3.56 0.29
C SER A 18 -16.94 4.31 0.54
N LYS A 19 -16.88 5.32 1.41
CA LYS A 19 -18.03 6.19 1.74
C LYS A 19 -18.01 7.52 0.99
N TYR A 20 -16.88 7.84 0.36
CA TYR A 20 -16.61 9.12 -0.28
C TYR A 20 -15.80 8.92 -1.58
N ASP A 21 -15.65 10.03 -2.31
CA ASP A 21 -14.79 10.22 -3.47
C ASP A 21 -13.55 11.01 -3.00
N THR A 22 -12.75 10.38 -2.14
CA THR A 22 -11.54 10.95 -1.52
C THR A 22 -10.42 9.92 -1.55
N GLY A 23 -9.25 10.21 -0.98
CA GLY A 23 -8.05 9.38 -1.09
C GLY A 23 -8.01 8.12 -0.24
N PHE A 24 -7.35 7.10 -0.78
CA PHE A 24 -6.60 6.06 -0.08
C PHE A 24 -5.20 6.66 0.05
N ASN A 25 -4.75 6.97 1.27
CA ASN A 25 -3.54 7.76 1.46
C ASN A 25 -2.33 7.01 0.91
N MET A 26 -1.81 7.48 -0.22
CA MET A 26 -0.53 7.05 -0.81
C MET A 26 0.59 8.06 -0.51
N GLU A 27 0.26 9.19 0.09
CA GLU A 27 1.08 10.39 0.28
C GLU A 27 1.90 10.29 1.59
N TRP A 28 2.87 9.36 1.67
CA TRP A 28 3.73 9.33 2.86
C TRP A 28 4.55 10.65 2.95
N TYR A 29 4.31 11.42 4.00
CA TYR A 29 5.01 12.67 4.28
C TYR A 29 6.47 12.39 4.65
N SER A 30 7.41 13.02 3.93
CA SER A 30 8.78 13.19 4.41
C SER A 30 8.75 13.76 5.84
N VAL A 31 9.71 13.36 6.67
CA VAL A 31 9.63 13.44 8.14
C VAL A 31 9.76 14.88 8.69
N GLU A 32 8.80 15.73 8.37
CA GLU A 32 8.46 16.92 9.16
C GLU A 32 7.22 16.62 10.00
N THR A 33 7.25 17.07 11.25
CA THR A 33 6.43 16.55 12.34
C THR A 33 4.94 16.86 12.22
N GLU A 34 4.14 15.85 12.58
CA GLU A 34 2.68 15.83 12.74
C GLU A 34 1.85 15.58 11.46
N PRO A 35 0.85 14.67 11.52
CA PRO A 35 -0.14 14.52 10.46
C PRO A 35 -0.81 15.84 10.13
N ASN A 36 -0.81 16.25 8.84
CA ASN A 36 -1.67 17.34 8.43
C ASN A 36 -3.14 16.93 8.68
N PRO A 37 -3.87 17.59 9.60
CA PRO A 37 -5.22 17.18 9.99
C PRO A 37 -6.27 17.39 8.89
N GLU A 38 -5.90 18.02 7.77
CA GLU A 38 -6.74 18.21 6.61
C GLU A 38 -6.70 17.05 5.60
N VAL A 39 -5.78 16.08 5.75
CA VAL A 39 -5.68 14.91 4.87
C VAL A 39 -6.92 14.03 5.03
N LYS A 40 -7.80 14.07 4.03
CA LYS A 40 -9.10 13.37 4.03
C LYS A 40 -8.95 12.01 3.36
N GLU A 41 -9.25 10.97 4.13
CA GLU A 41 -9.08 9.60 3.68
C GLU A 41 -10.38 8.81 3.72
N ASN A 42 -10.54 7.89 2.78
CA ASN A 42 -11.61 6.89 2.74
C ASN A 42 -11.66 5.99 3.97
N VAL A 43 -10.54 5.84 4.67
CA VAL A 43 -10.29 4.83 5.70
C VAL A 43 -9.64 5.39 6.99
N GLY A 44 -9.02 6.58 6.94
CA GLY A 44 -8.91 7.49 8.08
C GLY A 44 -7.70 7.36 9.01
N HIS A 45 -6.51 6.94 8.55
CA HIS A 45 -5.38 6.63 9.45
C HIS A 45 -3.94 6.87 8.89
N GLN A 46 -3.75 7.56 7.76
CA GLN A 46 -2.46 7.83 7.08
C GLN A 46 -1.68 6.63 6.52
N CYS A 47 -0.76 6.91 5.58
CA CYS A 47 0.22 5.94 5.10
C CYS A 47 1.01 5.39 6.31
N GLY A 48 1.24 4.06 6.35
CA GLY A 48 1.75 3.35 7.54
C GLY A 48 0.69 2.62 8.36
N THR A 49 -0.58 2.71 7.98
CA THR A 49 -1.67 1.98 8.63
C THR A 49 -2.60 1.34 7.58
N VAL A 50 -3.88 1.13 7.87
CA VAL A 50 -4.89 0.61 6.93
C VAL A 50 -5.27 1.60 5.81
N SER A 51 -4.36 2.48 5.38
CA SER A 51 -4.66 3.59 4.46
C SER A 51 -3.98 3.49 3.10
N CYS A 52 -2.93 2.68 2.98
CA CYS A 52 -2.11 2.54 1.78
C CYS A 52 -1.93 1.07 1.37
N ILE A 53 -1.40 0.81 0.16
CA ILE A 53 -1.13 -0.55 -0.32
C ILE A 53 -0.18 -1.29 0.66
N ALA A 54 0.88 -0.62 1.12
CA ALA A 54 1.87 -1.21 2.01
C ALA A 54 1.28 -1.68 3.33
N GLY A 55 0.50 -0.84 4.02
CA GLY A 55 -0.07 -1.20 5.32
C GLY A 55 -1.17 -2.26 5.23
N TRP A 56 -2.00 -2.27 4.17
CA TRP A 56 -2.91 -3.40 3.92
C TRP A 56 -2.16 -4.70 3.63
N ALA A 57 -1.09 -4.65 2.82
CA ALA A 57 -0.24 -5.80 2.56
C ALA A 57 0.39 -6.34 3.85
N ALA A 58 1.04 -5.48 4.62
CA ALA A 58 1.75 -5.82 5.85
C ALA A 58 0.82 -6.33 6.95
N GLN A 59 -0.40 -5.82 7.04
CA GLN A 59 -1.38 -6.28 8.04
C GLN A 59 -2.10 -7.57 7.62
N PHE A 60 -2.47 -7.74 6.35
CA PHE A 60 -3.40 -8.80 5.95
C PHE A 60 -2.80 -9.93 5.13
N LEU A 61 -1.55 -9.88 4.66
CA LEU A 61 -0.96 -10.98 3.89
C LEU A 61 -0.12 -11.95 4.75
N ASN A 62 -0.25 -13.24 4.44
CA ASN A 62 0.66 -14.30 4.85
C ASN A 62 1.78 -14.50 3.81
N PHE A 63 2.86 -15.19 4.20
CA PHE A 63 4.00 -15.49 3.33
C PHE A 63 3.65 -16.33 2.09
N ASP A 64 2.56 -17.11 2.13
CA ASP A 64 2.03 -17.86 0.99
C ASP A 64 1.13 -17.03 0.05
N GLY A 65 0.93 -15.75 0.37
CA GLY A 65 0.06 -14.82 -0.34
C GLY A 65 -1.44 -14.94 -0.02
N THR A 66 -1.82 -15.75 0.98
CA THR A 66 -3.21 -15.79 1.48
C THR A 66 -3.51 -14.59 2.37
N LEU A 67 -4.81 -14.29 2.54
CA LEU A 67 -5.27 -13.28 3.50
C LEU A 67 -5.35 -13.84 4.92
N ARG A 68 -5.09 -12.99 5.91
CA ARG A 68 -5.27 -13.25 7.34
C ARG A 68 -6.68 -12.86 7.78
N ASP A 69 -7.29 -13.68 8.63
CA ASP A 69 -8.57 -13.35 9.28
C ASP A 69 -8.44 -12.19 10.29
N THR A 70 -7.24 -11.95 10.81
CA THR A 70 -6.93 -10.87 11.76
C THR A 70 -5.73 -10.05 11.31
N PRO A 71 -5.77 -8.70 11.44
CA PRO A 71 -4.63 -7.85 11.12
C PRO A 71 -3.39 -8.23 11.95
N ARG A 72 -2.23 -8.35 11.29
CA ARG A 72 -0.93 -8.40 11.94
C ARG A 72 -0.65 -7.05 12.61
N LYS A 73 -0.27 -7.06 13.89
CA LYS A 73 0.18 -5.86 14.62
C LYS A 73 1.60 -5.47 14.24
N GLU A 74 1.96 -4.20 14.36
CA GLU A 74 3.33 -3.69 14.17
C GLU A 74 4.38 -4.52 14.95
N SER A 75 4.13 -4.84 16.23
CA SER A 75 5.04 -5.67 17.03
C SER A 75 5.25 -7.08 16.45
N GLN A 76 4.24 -7.63 15.76
CA GLN A 76 4.35 -8.90 15.06
C GLN A 76 5.06 -8.76 13.70
N MET A 77 4.99 -7.60 13.05
CA MET A 77 5.80 -7.30 11.86
C MET A 77 7.30 -7.29 12.24
N VAL A 78 7.64 -6.57 13.30
CA VAL A 78 9.00 -6.50 13.88
C VAL A 78 9.53 -7.90 14.19
N GLU A 79 8.75 -8.73 14.90
CA GLU A 79 9.14 -10.10 15.28
C GLU A 79 9.18 -11.07 14.08
N GLU A 80 8.11 -11.17 13.27
CA GLU A 80 8.02 -12.13 12.15
C GLU A 80 9.04 -11.84 11.03
N PHE A 81 9.47 -10.58 10.87
CA PHE A 81 10.35 -10.16 9.77
C PHE A 81 11.78 -9.86 10.20
N GLY A 82 12.07 -9.83 11.51
CA GLY A 82 13.40 -9.54 12.05
C GLY A 82 13.84 -8.10 11.81
N ILE A 83 12.90 -7.15 11.88
CA ILE A 83 13.18 -5.72 11.69
C ILE A 83 13.73 -5.18 13.01
N ASP A 84 15.01 -4.84 13.06
CA ASP A 84 15.58 -4.15 14.22
C ASP A 84 14.88 -2.79 14.40
N HIS A 85 14.50 -2.49 15.65
CA HIS A 85 13.54 -1.45 16.06
C HIS A 85 13.61 -0.18 15.19
N PRO A 86 12.63 0.08 14.30
CA PRO A 86 12.90 0.96 13.17
C PRO A 86 12.71 2.44 13.51
N THR A 87 13.58 3.29 12.98
CA THR A 87 13.37 4.75 12.84
C THR A 87 12.37 5.11 11.72
N TYR A 88 11.75 4.10 11.11
CA TYR A 88 10.89 4.19 9.93
C TYR A 88 9.69 3.24 10.11
N ALA A 89 8.66 3.37 9.26
CA ALA A 89 7.52 2.46 9.30
C ALA A 89 7.91 1.04 8.82
N PRO A 90 7.56 -0.05 9.52
CA PRO A 90 7.87 -1.41 9.07
C PRO A 90 7.01 -1.87 7.88
N GLU A 91 5.86 -1.24 7.63
CA GLU A 91 4.86 -1.67 6.64
C GLU A 91 5.43 -1.78 5.22
N PRO A 92 6.17 -0.82 4.64
CA PRO A 92 6.71 -0.93 3.28
C PRO A 92 7.69 -2.09 3.13
N ILE A 93 8.56 -2.30 4.13
CA ILE A 93 9.56 -3.39 4.13
C ILE A 93 8.85 -4.76 4.16
N VAL A 94 7.86 -4.91 5.03
CA VAL A 94 7.05 -6.13 5.13
C VAL A 94 6.23 -6.36 3.86
N ALA A 95 5.61 -5.30 3.32
CA ALA A 95 4.80 -5.35 2.12
C ALA A 95 5.61 -5.75 0.88
N ALA A 96 6.78 -5.12 0.65
CA ALA A 96 7.67 -5.45 -0.45
C ALA A 96 8.03 -6.95 -0.44
N LYS A 97 8.41 -7.48 0.74
CA LYS A 97 8.76 -8.88 0.92
C LYS A 97 7.58 -9.84 0.70
N LEU A 98 6.38 -9.49 1.16
CA LEU A 98 5.16 -10.30 1.00
C LEU A 98 4.64 -10.31 -0.44
N LEU A 99 4.65 -9.16 -1.11
CA LEU A 99 4.33 -9.00 -2.53
C LEU A 99 5.48 -9.47 -3.44
N GLY A 100 6.66 -9.76 -2.88
CA GLY A 100 7.86 -10.21 -3.58
C GLY A 100 8.39 -9.21 -4.60
N LEU A 101 8.24 -7.91 -4.33
CA LEU A 101 8.75 -6.81 -5.16
C LEU A 101 10.24 -6.60 -4.88
N ASP A 102 10.94 -5.99 -5.83
CA ASP A 102 12.23 -5.37 -5.52
C ASP A 102 12.04 -3.96 -4.94
N GLU A 103 13.14 -3.29 -4.62
CA GLU A 103 13.16 -1.96 -4.00
C GLU A 103 12.48 -0.91 -4.88
N LEU A 104 12.74 -0.93 -6.20
CA LEU A 104 12.22 0.07 -7.14
C LEU A 104 10.72 -0.15 -7.43
N ASP A 105 10.29 -1.40 -7.60
CA ASP A 105 8.88 -1.76 -7.71
C ASP A 105 8.11 -1.38 -6.42
N ALA A 106 8.72 -1.58 -5.25
CA ALA A 106 8.13 -1.22 -3.96
C ALA A 106 8.00 0.31 -3.80
N GLU A 107 9.06 1.07 -4.06
CA GLU A 107 9.02 2.54 -4.05
C GLU A 107 7.96 3.08 -5.02
N THR A 108 7.95 2.60 -6.26
CA THR A 108 6.98 3.03 -7.30
C THR A 108 5.53 2.63 -6.95
N LEU A 109 5.32 1.54 -6.19
CA LEU A 109 3.98 1.10 -5.79
C LEU A 109 3.48 1.76 -4.50
N PHE A 110 4.38 2.08 -3.56
CA PHE A 110 4.00 2.57 -2.23
C PHE A 110 4.13 4.08 -2.08
N GLU A 111 5.04 4.72 -2.82
CA GLU A 111 5.36 6.15 -2.76
C GLU A 111 5.43 6.80 -4.17
N PRO A 112 4.39 6.68 -5.01
CA PRO A 112 4.47 7.05 -6.42
C PRO A 112 4.57 8.56 -6.71
N MET A 113 4.40 9.43 -5.70
CA MET A 113 4.74 10.86 -5.78
C MET A 113 6.24 11.12 -5.66
N ASN A 114 6.96 10.25 -4.95
CA ASN A 114 8.40 10.35 -4.77
C ASN A 114 9.14 9.64 -5.92
N TYR A 115 8.54 8.56 -6.45
CA TYR A 115 9.16 7.66 -7.42
C TYR A 115 8.22 7.28 -8.56
N GLY A 116 8.51 7.75 -9.79
CA GLY A 116 7.84 7.29 -11.01
C GLY A 116 7.60 8.39 -12.06
N PRO A 117 7.00 8.05 -13.21
CA PRO A 117 6.57 9.04 -14.22
C PRO A 117 5.27 9.78 -13.81
N ALA A 118 4.57 9.27 -12.80
CA ALA A 118 3.20 9.62 -12.45
C ALA A 118 3.08 10.76 -11.41
N ILE A 119 4.17 11.46 -11.06
CA ILE A 119 4.24 12.48 -9.99
C ILE A 119 3.23 13.64 -10.09
N HIS A 120 2.50 13.76 -11.20
CA HIS A 120 1.50 14.80 -11.46
C HIS A 120 0.05 14.36 -11.21
N LEU A 121 -0.18 13.15 -10.68
CA LEU A 121 -1.53 12.66 -10.35
C LEU A 121 -2.01 13.19 -8.99
N GLU A 122 -3.32 13.34 -8.85
CA GLU A 122 -4.01 13.73 -7.61
C GLU A 122 -4.08 12.51 -6.68
N TRP A 123 -2.97 12.27 -5.96
CA TRP A 123 -2.76 11.10 -5.10
C TRP A 123 -3.72 11.04 -3.92
N ASP A 124 -4.21 12.20 -3.49
CA ASP A 124 -5.26 12.39 -2.49
C ASP A 124 -6.68 12.09 -3.00
N GLU A 125 -6.85 11.76 -4.29
CA GLU A 125 -8.11 11.25 -4.86
C GLU A 125 -8.09 9.75 -5.20
N VAL A 126 -6.93 9.07 -5.15
CA VAL A 126 -6.80 7.64 -5.48
C VAL A 126 -7.66 6.80 -4.55
N THR A 127 -8.73 6.15 -5.02
CA THR A 127 -9.55 5.26 -4.17
C THR A 127 -8.93 3.85 -3.98
N PRO A 128 -9.37 3.05 -2.99
CA PRO A 128 -8.95 1.64 -2.87
C PRO A 128 -9.24 0.81 -4.12
N ARG A 129 -10.28 1.16 -4.89
CA ARG A 129 -10.61 0.51 -6.16
C ARG A 129 -9.62 0.88 -7.28
N GLN A 130 -9.11 2.11 -7.28
CA GLN A 130 -8.02 2.55 -8.17
C GLN A 130 -6.71 1.84 -7.84
N ALA A 131 -6.31 1.80 -6.56
CA ALA A 131 -5.16 1.00 -6.11
C ALA A 131 -5.31 -0.49 -6.50
N ALA A 132 -6.52 -1.05 -6.38
CA ALA A 132 -6.81 -2.41 -6.84
C ALA A 132 -6.73 -2.61 -8.37
N LYS A 133 -6.95 -1.58 -9.19
CA LYS A 133 -6.69 -1.65 -10.65
C LYS A 133 -5.18 -1.78 -10.91
N VAL A 134 -4.36 -0.98 -10.23
CA VAL A 134 -2.89 -1.01 -10.36
C VAL A 134 -2.32 -2.35 -9.93
N LEU A 135 -2.75 -2.88 -8.77
CA LEU A 135 -2.35 -4.23 -8.33
C LEU A 135 -2.74 -5.32 -9.35
N ARG A 136 -3.93 -5.24 -9.97
CA ARG A 136 -4.34 -6.19 -11.02
C ARG A 136 -3.52 -6.04 -12.30
N HIS A 137 -3.09 -4.82 -12.64
CA HIS A 137 -2.19 -4.58 -13.75
C HIS A 137 -0.82 -5.20 -13.44
N LEU A 138 -0.21 -4.86 -12.30
CA LEU A 138 1.06 -5.41 -11.83
C LEU A 138 1.07 -6.94 -11.81
N ALA A 139 0.03 -7.59 -11.29
CA ALA A 139 -0.08 -9.06 -11.30
C ALA A 139 -0.17 -9.69 -12.71
N LYS A 140 -0.50 -8.90 -13.74
CA LYS A 140 -0.67 -9.34 -15.13
C LYS A 140 0.54 -9.03 -16.01
N THR A 141 1.12 -7.84 -15.87
CA THR A 141 2.25 -7.35 -16.71
C THR A 141 3.60 -7.56 -16.05
N GLY A 142 3.64 -7.50 -14.71
CA GLY A 142 4.88 -7.42 -13.95
C GLY A 142 5.43 -5.99 -13.81
N GLU A 143 4.64 -4.97 -14.15
CA GLU A 143 5.07 -3.56 -14.17
C GLU A 143 4.14 -2.69 -13.29
N VAL A 144 4.68 -1.68 -12.60
CA VAL A 144 3.90 -0.73 -11.80
C VAL A 144 3.50 0.48 -12.66
N GLU A 145 2.30 0.45 -13.24
CA GLU A 145 1.71 1.59 -13.96
C GLU A 145 0.55 2.20 -13.14
N TRP A 146 0.67 3.45 -12.70
CA TRP A 146 -0.40 4.12 -11.94
C TRP A 146 -1.46 4.78 -12.82
N GLU A 147 -1.14 5.13 -14.07
CA GLU A 147 -2.07 5.75 -15.02
C GLU A 147 -3.29 4.85 -15.32
N VAL A 148 -3.16 3.53 -15.12
CA VAL A 148 -4.27 2.57 -15.31
C VAL A 148 -5.35 2.68 -14.26
N ALA A 149 -5.08 3.33 -13.13
CA ALA A 149 -6.10 3.66 -12.13
C ALA A 149 -7.19 4.57 -12.72
N PHE A 150 -6.78 5.51 -13.58
CA PHE A 150 -7.60 6.61 -14.11
C PHE A 150 -8.19 6.33 -15.50
N ARG A 151 -8.05 5.10 -16.00
CA ARG A 151 -8.65 4.60 -17.26
C ARG A 151 -9.89 3.74 -17.01
#